data_AF-A0A136IWR7-F1
#
_entry.id   AF-A0A136IWR7-F1
#
_cell.length_a   1.000
_cell.length_b   1.000
_cell.length_c   1.000
_cell.angle_alpha   90.00
_cell.angle_beta   90.00
_cell.angle_gamma   90.00
#
_symmetry.space_group_name_H-M   'P 1'
#
loop_
_entity.id
_entity.type
_entity.pdbx_description
1 polymer ?
#
loop_
_entity_poly.entity_id
_entity_poly.type
_entity_poly.pdbx_seq_one_letter_code
_entity_poly.pdbx_strand_id
1 'polypeptide(L)'
;MMSLRRALSHHHSLPLLPSPPPACTRHSPAAARFPAGTGHISAKPRPRSPTTIFNIRNFHSRRQQQHEARPAPPPSGSSFQGRSHHGPVGRRPHGRRTIMSSTSASIDLGPAAALDHSRYAVTLSSGKRLVVFRLPRISTTPSATAAATAPALSGDDAWSYYAMEAECPHAGGPMTEAHIDIEDSAYVASCPWHAYDFNVETGESSYGVKACTFPVHVSEDGRVVLHMPGTPPGLLTLSAIAPVSEKVKFKHGPRTDAASRPRYLDDDTATLSDWCVHILNTTDPELKIELTTHLFSRFATREQTADPMPLGAGTVRPPDEPPREDSLAQVAPSKMPRAGRGGSVRSRIAMLHALANIEQWAIDLAVDICVRFATFETVGCGAGSSTAQAQPLPRTFYYDWLKVANDEAKHFSLLRARLEELGSHFGALPVHHGLWESAVRTSHDLRARISVIALVHEARGLDVNPLTIDKFRKGGDAESVEVLDIIHSDEITHVTTGHRWLSWICEQEGTDPVKVFRSNVQEHFRGAVKGPFNVEARAMAGMGVDYYEDLTGQPWAGEVLAGG
;
A
#
# COMPACT_ATOMS: atom_id res chain seq x y z
N MET A 1 20.00 13.57 -55.60
CA MET A 1 20.59 14.80 -56.18
C MET A 1 20.23 15.94 -55.23
N MET A 2 21.10 16.35 -54.30
CA MET A 2 21.99 17.54 -54.44
C MET A 2 21.21 18.71 -55.09
N SER A 3 20.95 19.86 -54.49
CA SER A 3 21.69 20.73 -53.54
C SER A 3 20.67 21.81 -53.09
N LEU A 4 20.62 22.34 -51.87
CA LEU A 4 21.53 23.36 -51.36
C LEU A 4 21.28 23.60 -49.86
N ARG A 5 22.37 23.83 -49.13
CA ARG A 5 22.47 24.23 -47.71
C ARG A 5 22.57 25.75 -47.56
N ARG A 6 22.37 26.20 -46.30
CA ARG A 6 22.73 27.49 -45.64
C ARG A 6 21.66 28.57 -45.79
N ALA A 7 21.26 29.32 -44.77
CA ALA A 7 21.70 29.50 -43.38
C ALA A 7 20.55 30.17 -42.61
N LEU A 8 20.47 29.98 -41.29
CA LEU A 8 20.38 31.05 -40.28
C LEU A 8 20.11 30.42 -38.91
N SER A 9 21.19 30.39 -38.14
CA SER A 9 21.26 30.08 -36.72
C SER A 9 20.75 31.25 -35.90
N HIS A 10 19.60 31.08 -35.24
CA HIS A 10 19.21 31.88 -34.07
C HIS A 10 19.03 30.93 -32.88
N HIS A 11 20.02 30.97 -31.99
CA HIS A 11 19.92 30.42 -30.64
C HIS A 11 18.87 31.23 -29.87
N HIS A 12 17.67 30.67 -29.69
CA HIS A 12 16.81 31.05 -28.58
C HIS A 12 17.25 30.27 -27.35
N SER A 13 17.90 30.98 -26.43
CA SER A 13 18.14 30.51 -25.08
C SER A 13 16.80 30.27 -24.40
N LEU A 14 16.44 29.00 -24.21
CA LEU A 14 15.36 28.61 -23.30
C LEU A 14 15.73 29.06 -21.88
N PRO A 15 14.82 29.70 -21.13
CA PRO A 15 15.08 29.99 -19.73
C PRO A 15 15.23 28.66 -18.98
N LEU A 16 16.37 28.52 -18.31
CA LEU A 16 16.63 27.45 -17.36
C LEU A 16 15.48 27.41 -16.35
N LEU A 17 14.78 26.28 -16.28
CA LEU A 17 13.85 25.99 -15.20
C LEU A 17 14.58 26.20 -13.86
N PRO A 18 13.98 26.90 -12.88
CA PRO A 18 14.59 27.03 -11.57
C PRO A 18 14.81 25.63 -10.99
N SER A 19 16.00 25.40 -10.45
CA SER A 19 16.32 24.20 -9.67
C SER A 19 15.26 24.00 -8.58
N PRO A 20 14.89 22.75 -8.24
CA PRO A 20 13.93 22.50 -7.16
C PRO A 20 14.39 23.21 -5.87
N PRO A 21 13.46 23.77 -5.08
CA PRO A 21 13.79 24.39 -3.80
C PRO A 21 14.50 23.36 -2.91
N PRO A 22 15.33 23.81 -1.94
CA PRO A 22 16.14 22.90 -1.13
C PRO A 22 15.22 21.86 -0.47
N ALA A 23 15.39 20.61 -0.88
CA ALA A 23 14.70 19.50 -0.27
C ALA A 23 15.13 19.41 1.19
N CYS A 24 14.17 19.24 2.09
CA CYS A 24 14.45 18.64 3.39
C CYS A 24 15.21 17.33 3.11
N THR A 25 16.43 17.22 3.64
CA THR A 25 17.36 16.14 3.32
C THR A 25 16.83 14.84 3.92
N ARG A 26 16.37 13.92 3.05
CA ARG A 26 16.03 12.55 3.44
C ARG A 26 17.28 11.85 3.96
N HIS A 27 17.15 11.18 5.10
CA HIS A 27 18.16 10.25 5.60
C HIS A 27 17.58 8.83 5.54
N SER A 28 18.07 8.05 4.58
CA SER A 28 17.83 6.60 4.53
C SER A 28 19.14 5.88 4.86
N PRO A 29 19.13 4.85 5.72
CA PRO A 29 20.29 3.99 5.86
C PRO A 29 20.48 3.20 4.55
N ALA A 30 21.72 3.22 4.02
CA ALA A 30 22.08 2.37 2.90
C ALA A 30 21.88 0.89 3.28
N ALA A 31 21.33 0.08 2.36
CA ALA A 31 21.12 -1.36 2.53
C ALA A 31 22.34 -2.02 3.17
N ALA A 32 22.14 -2.55 4.38
CA ALA A 32 23.19 -3.23 5.14
C ALA A 32 23.63 -4.49 4.37
N ARG A 33 24.82 -4.43 3.76
CA ARG A 33 25.52 -5.63 3.29
C ARG A 33 26.04 -6.38 4.52
N PHE A 34 25.47 -7.55 4.80
CA PHE A 34 26.01 -8.48 5.80
C PHE A 34 27.42 -8.95 5.38
N PRO A 35 28.42 -8.96 6.29
CA PRO A 35 29.75 -9.48 5.99
C PRO A 35 29.73 -11.01 5.93
N ALA A 36 30.26 -11.56 4.82
CA ALA A 36 30.45 -12.99 4.65
C ALA A 36 31.48 -13.51 5.66
N GLY A 37 31.03 -14.31 6.63
CA GLY A 37 31.90 -15.06 7.54
C GLY A 37 32.60 -16.21 6.80
N THR A 38 33.92 -16.18 6.75
CA THR A 38 34.77 -17.26 6.26
C THR A 38 34.80 -18.40 7.29
N GLY A 39 34.11 -19.50 7.00
CA GLY A 39 34.18 -20.75 7.76
C GLY A 39 35.21 -21.72 7.17
N HIS A 40 36.19 -22.12 7.98
CA HIS A 40 37.21 -23.11 7.67
C HIS A 40 36.61 -24.51 7.40
N ILE A 41 37.00 -25.12 6.28
CA ILE A 41 36.70 -26.51 5.91
C ILE A 41 37.74 -27.44 6.57
N SER A 42 37.28 -28.42 7.35
CA SER A 42 38.06 -29.60 7.72
C SER A 42 37.42 -30.87 7.13
N ALA A 43 38.25 -31.79 6.68
CA ALA A 43 37.94 -32.80 5.68
C ALA A 43 37.80 -34.23 6.24
N LYS A 44 36.92 -35.01 5.58
CA LYS A 44 36.86 -36.49 5.39
C LYS A 44 36.34 -37.39 6.55
N PRO A 45 35.93 -38.66 6.30
CA PRO A 45 35.85 -39.42 5.02
C PRO A 45 34.50 -40.15 4.72
N ARG A 46 34.36 -40.57 3.45
CA ARG A 46 33.35 -41.52 2.93
C ARG A 46 33.56 -42.97 3.40
N PRO A 47 32.51 -43.81 3.32
CA PRO A 47 32.46 -44.91 2.34
C PRO A 47 31.02 -45.01 1.73
N ARG A 48 30.62 -45.77 0.70
CA ARG A 48 31.13 -46.65 -0.36
C ARG A 48 29.88 -46.97 -1.23
N SER A 49 29.99 -47.02 -2.56
CA SER A 49 28.94 -47.53 -3.47
C SER A 49 28.98 -49.07 -3.60
N PRO A 50 27.96 -49.70 -4.24
CA PRO A 50 28.10 -50.09 -5.66
C PRO A 50 26.79 -49.89 -6.49
N THR A 51 26.82 -49.28 -7.67
CA THR A 51 27.08 -49.84 -9.04
C THR A 51 25.84 -50.47 -9.70
N THR A 52 25.41 -49.91 -10.85
CA THR A 52 25.00 -50.55 -12.13
C THR A 52 24.58 -49.43 -13.10
N ILE A 53 25.44 -48.92 -13.98
CA ILE A 53 25.71 -49.33 -15.38
C ILE A 53 24.48 -49.21 -16.31
N PHE A 54 24.46 -48.19 -17.16
CA PHE A 54 24.42 -48.36 -18.62
C PHE A 54 25.01 -47.13 -19.34
N ASN A 55 26.07 -47.37 -20.12
CA ASN A 55 26.69 -46.48 -21.12
C ASN A 55 25.73 -46.36 -22.34
N ILE A 56 25.80 -45.33 -23.20
CA ILE A 56 26.76 -45.27 -24.31
C ILE A 56 26.67 -43.88 -25.00
N ARG A 57 27.84 -43.19 -25.06
CA ARG A 57 28.54 -42.52 -26.19
C ARG A 57 27.80 -41.49 -27.06
N ASN A 58 28.44 -40.51 -27.68
CA ASN A 58 29.77 -39.85 -27.69
C ASN A 58 29.66 -38.77 -28.79
N PHE A 59 30.43 -37.67 -28.68
CA PHE A 59 31.31 -37.07 -29.72
C PHE A 59 31.78 -35.68 -29.19
N HIS A 60 32.98 -35.53 -28.63
CA HIS A 60 34.25 -35.07 -29.26
C HIS A 60 34.12 -33.81 -30.14
N SER A 61 34.81 -32.68 -29.88
CA SER A 61 36.28 -32.47 -29.91
C SER A 61 36.63 -31.09 -29.27
N ARG A 62 37.61 -30.96 -28.35
CA ARG A 62 39.08 -30.71 -28.46
C ARG A 62 39.53 -29.38 -29.12
N ARG A 63 40.11 -28.45 -28.33
CA ARG A 63 41.55 -28.00 -28.31
C ARG A 63 41.73 -26.74 -27.42
N GLN A 64 42.55 -26.82 -26.36
CA GLN A 64 43.92 -26.26 -26.17
C GLN A 64 43.98 -24.73 -26.03
N GLN A 65 44.16 -24.18 -24.81
CA GLN A 65 45.43 -23.86 -24.11
C GLN A 65 46.33 -22.81 -24.79
N GLN A 66 46.53 -21.67 -24.12
CA GLN A 66 47.85 -21.06 -23.91
C GLN A 66 47.83 -20.07 -22.72
N HIS A 67 48.92 -20.14 -21.93
CA HIS A 67 49.31 -19.30 -20.80
C HIS A 67 49.95 -17.99 -21.29
N GLU A 68 49.84 -16.90 -20.53
CA GLU A 68 50.97 -15.99 -20.21
C GLU A 68 50.61 -14.99 -19.09
N ALA A 69 51.63 -14.49 -18.40
CA ALA A 69 51.59 -14.02 -17.02
C ALA A 69 52.15 -12.59 -16.82
N ARG A 70 51.52 -11.83 -15.89
CA ARG A 70 52.06 -10.74 -15.01
C ARG A 70 52.65 -9.47 -15.69
N PRO A 71 52.93 -8.34 -14.97
CA PRO A 71 52.95 -8.09 -13.51
C PRO A 71 52.28 -6.78 -13.00
N ALA A 72 52.23 -6.65 -11.67
CA ALA A 72 51.93 -5.42 -10.91
C ALA A 72 53.19 -4.54 -10.70
N PRO A 73 53.06 -3.23 -10.38
CA PRO A 73 54.16 -2.40 -9.89
C PRO A 73 54.18 -2.20 -8.35
N PRO A 74 55.33 -1.78 -7.77
CA PRO A 74 55.68 -1.92 -6.35
C PRO A 74 55.56 -0.59 -5.53
N PRO A 75 55.85 -0.60 -4.21
CA PRO A 75 55.58 0.50 -3.28
C PRO A 75 56.82 1.38 -2.99
N SER A 76 56.60 2.57 -2.45
CA SER A 76 57.65 3.38 -1.81
C SER A 76 57.09 4.22 -0.67
N GLY A 77 57.62 4.04 0.53
CA GLY A 77 57.46 4.96 1.65
C GLY A 77 58.67 5.87 1.81
N SER A 78 58.49 6.98 2.53
CA SER A 78 59.50 7.51 3.45
C SER A 78 58.91 8.63 4.33
N SER A 79 59.18 8.48 5.62
CA SER A 79 59.14 9.42 6.75
C SER A 79 59.69 10.84 6.50
N PHE A 80 59.18 11.87 7.20
CA PHE A 80 59.94 12.61 8.24
C PHE A 80 59.14 13.76 8.92
N GLN A 81 59.27 13.81 10.25
CA GLN A 81 59.36 14.95 11.20
C GLN A 81 58.35 16.12 11.23
N GLY A 82 57.87 16.41 12.44
CA GLY A 82 57.10 17.60 12.79
C GLY A 82 57.91 18.75 13.37
N ARG A 83 57.22 19.87 13.65
CA ARG A 83 57.47 20.79 14.78
C ARG A 83 56.36 21.84 14.87
N SER A 84 56.06 22.20 16.11
CA SER A 84 55.14 23.25 16.57
C SER A 84 55.75 24.66 16.45
N HIS A 85 54.90 25.70 16.39
CA HIS A 85 55.18 26.99 17.04
C HIS A 85 53.93 27.88 17.24
N HIS A 86 54.04 28.70 18.29
CA HIS A 86 53.05 29.51 19.00
C HIS A 86 52.83 30.93 18.43
N GLY A 87 51.58 31.43 18.55
CA GLY A 87 51.17 32.81 18.94
C GLY A 87 51.24 33.95 17.88
N PRO A 88 50.57 35.12 18.10
CA PRO A 88 49.85 35.59 19.29
C PRO A 88 48.43 36.18 19.06
N VAL A 89 47.83 36.58 20.18
CA VAL A 89 46.48 37.12 20.45
C VAL A 89 46.27 38.57 19.97
N GLY A 90 45.07 38.89 19.48
CA GLY A 90 44.58 40.26 19.25
C GLY A 90 43.08 40.41 19.54
N ARG A 91 42.70 41.43 20.33
CA ARG A 91 41.34 41.69 20.87
C ARG A 91 40.39 42.38 19.86
N ARG A 92 39.08 42.22 20.14
CA ARG A 92 37.85 42.63 19.42
C ARG A 92 37.76 44.12 19.05
N PRO A 93 36.79 44.48 18.17
CA PRO A 93 35.55 45.09 18.70
C PRO A 93 34.24 44.53 18.13
N HIS A 94 33.16 44.84 18.85
CA HIS A 94 31.80 44.32 18.72
C HIS A 94 31.13 44.58 17.36
N GLY A 95 30.71 43.50 16.68
CA GLY A 95 29.76 43.52 15.58
C GLY A 95 28.34 43.20 16.06
N ARG A 96 27.41 44.12 15.79
CA ARG A 96 25.94 43.95 15.88
C ARG A 96 25.52 42.59 15.32
N ARG A 97 24.83 41.77 16.12
CA ARG A 97 24.07 40.62 15.61
C ARG A 97 22.91 41.15 14.78
N THR A 98 23.04 41.11 13.47
CA THR A 98 21.92 41.18 12.54
C THR A 98 21.12 39.90 12.72
N ILE A 99 19.89 40.00 13.20
CA ILE A 99 18.92 38.90 13.21
C ILE A 99 18.64 38.58 11.73
N MET A 100 19.12 37.45 11.24
CA MET A 100 18.70 36.94 9.92
C MET A 100 17.21 36.59 10.03
N SER A 101 16.37 37.40 9.39
CA SER A 101 14.98 37.05 9.11
C SER A 101 14.98 35.74 8.33
N SER A 102 14.38 34.69 8.89
CA SER A 102 14.18 33.42 8.20
C SER A 102 13.19 33.64 7.06
N THR A 103 13.67 33.60 5.82
CA THR A 103 12.82 33.59 4.63
C THR A 103 12.17 32.22 4.50
N SER A 104 10.96 32.06 5.04
CA SER A 104 10.10 30.88 4.88
C SER A 104 8.86 31.26 4.07
N ALA A 105 8.49 30.43 3.10
CA ALA A 105 7.24 30.61 2.38
C ALA A 105 6.08 30.14 3.26
N SER A 106 5.05 30.98 3.36
CA SER A 106 3.81 30.66 4.07
C SER A 106 2.71 30.46 3.03
N ILE A 107 2.04 29.31 3.11
CA ILE A 107 1.02 28.86 2.17
C ILE A 107 -0.29 28.76 2.95
N ASP A 108 -1.25 29.59 2.57
CA ASP A 108 -2.60 29.58 3.14
C ASP A 108 -3.40 28.39 2.61
N LEU A 109 -3.85 27.52 3.50
CA LEU A 109 -4.64 26.33 3.20
C LEU A 109 -6.15 26.59 3.28
N GLY A 110 -6.56 27.76 3.80
CA GLY A 110 -7.96 28.14 3.97
C GLY A 110 -8.38 28.31 5.44
N PRO A 111 -9.65 28.72 5.67
CA PRO A 111 -10.21 28.85 7.02
C PRO A 111 -10.24 27.49 7.74
N ALA A 112 -9.88 27.46 9.03
CA ALA A 112 -9.96 26.26 9.87
C ALA A 112 -11.36 25.66 9.90
N ALA A 113 -12.40 26.51 9.90
CA ALA A 113 -13.80 26.10 9.83
C ALA A 113 -14.18 25.39 8.52
N ALA A 114 -13.43 25.59 7.43
CA ALA A 114 -13.62 24.89 6.16
C ALA A 114 -12.84 23.58 6.09
N LEU A 115 -11.93 23.32 7.04
CA LEU A 115 -11.18 22.07 7.15
C LEU A 115 -11.85 21.15 8.19
N ASP A 116 -12.95 20.51 7.81
CA ASP A 116 -13.80 19.65 8.66
C ASP A 116 -13.42 18.15 8.70
N HIS A 117 -12.63 17.66 7.74
CA HIS A 117 -12.08 16.30 7.71
C HIS A 117 -10.81 16.15 8.57
N SER A 118 -10.52 14.92 8.99
CA SER A 118 -9.31 14.57 9.74
C SER A 118 -8.03 14.68 8.91
N ARG A 119 -8.14 14.64 7.57
CA ARG A 119 -6.99 14.61 6.65
C ARG A 119 -7.26 15.32 5.34
N TYR A 120 -6.22 15.95 4.80
CA TYR A 120 -6.23 16.61 3.50
C TYR A 120 -5.01 16.24 2.68
N ALA A 121 -5.22 15.93 1.40
CA ALA A 121 -4.17 15.87 0.41
C ALA A 121 -3.93 17.30 -0.11
N VAL A 122 -2.69 17.78 -0.01
CA VAL A 122 -2.27 19.11 -0.44
C VAL A 122 -1.28 18.99 -1.59
N THR A 123 -1.55 19.67 -2.69
CA THR A 123 -0.65 19.75 -3.85
C THR A 123 -0.17 21.19 -4.01
N LEU A 124 1.15 21.37 -4.05
CA LEU A 124 1.78 22.66 -4.28
C LEU A 124 2.03 22.90 -5.78
N SER A 125 2.17 24.16 -6.17
CA SER A 125 2.52 24.60 -7.55
C SER A 125 3.79 23.97 -8.13
N SER A 126 4.68 23.45 -7.30
CA SER A 126 5.87 22.69 -7.73
C SER A 126 5.57 21.23 -8.09
N GLY A 127 4.35 20.75 -7.90
CA GLY A 127 3.96 19.34 -7.98
C GLY A 127 4.21 18.56 -6.69
N LYS A 128 4.81 19.17 -5.65
CA LYS A 128 5.04 18.51 -4.37
C LYS A 128 3.70 18.20 -3.67
N ARG A 129 3.54 16.95 -3.23
CA ARG A 129 2.36 16.47 -2.49
C ARG A 129 2.66 16.35 -1.00
N LEU A 130 1.74 16.84 -0.19
CA LEU A 130 1.78 16.80 1.28
C LEU A 130 0.47 16.20 1.80
N VAL A 131 0.51 15.67 3.01
CA VAL A 131 -0.68 15.36 3.80
C VAL A 131 -0.75 16.32 4.96
N VAL A 132 -1.95 16.83 5.24
CA VAL A 132 -2.25 17.63 6.43
C VAL A 132 -3.22 16.85 7.30
N PHE A 133 -2.81 16.57 8.53
CA PHE A 133 -3.63 15.95 9.56
C PHE A 133 -4.26 17.02 10.44
N ARG A 134 -5.56 16.87 10.71
CA ARG A 134 -6.31 17.63 11.71
C ARG A 134 -6.62 16.67 12.86
N LEU A 135 -5.83 16.77 13.92
CA LEU A 135 -5.87 15.85 15.06
C LEU A 135 -6.28 16.59 16.33
N PRO A 136 -6.95 15.94 17.30
CA PRO A 136 -7.23 16.58 18.59
C PRO A 136 -5.95 17.07 19.27
N ARG A 137 -6.02 18.10 20.12
CA ARG A 137 -4.87 18.45 20.97
C ARG A 137 -4.66 17.36 22.04
N ILE A 138 -3.45 16.83 22.13
CA ILE A 138 -3.02 15.97 23.24
C ILE A 138 -2.67 16.89 24.43
N SER A 139 -3.37 16.74 25.54
CA SER A 139 -3.09 17.50 26.76
C SER A 139 -1.79 17.02 27.42
N THR A 140 -0.72 17.82 27.37
CA THR A 140 0.51 17.55 28.15
C THR A 140 0.33 18.03 29.60
N THR A 141 0.27 17.08 30.54
CA THR A 141 -0.26 17.05 31.95
C THR A 141 0.54 17.86 33.02
N PRO A 142 0.22 17.93 34.37
CA PRO A 142 0.17 16.77 35.30
C PRO A 142 -0.70 16.84 36.61
N SER A 143 -0.78 15.69 37.31
CA SER A 143 -1.07 15.49 38.75
C SER A 143 -2.52 15.20 39.18
N ALA A 144 -2.68 14.04 39.83
CA ALA A 144 -3.87 13.57 40.51
C ALA A 144 -4.22 14.45 41.72
N THR A 145 -4.86 15.60 41.51
CA THR A 145 -5.62 16.31 42.55
C THR A 145 -6.71 17.27 42.03
N ALA A 146 -6.97 17.35 40.73
CA ALA A 146 -8.02 18.24 40.20
C ALA A 146 -9.01 17.49 39.31
N ALA A 147 -9.65 16.46 39.87
CA ALA A 147 -10.83 15.84 39.26
C ALA A 147 -12.10 16.48 39.84
N ALA A 148 -12.54 17.57 39.22
CA ALA A 148 -13.95 17.97 39.09
C ALA A 148 -13.98 19.33 38.38
N THR A 149 -14.82 19.45 37.34
CA THR A 149 -15.09 20.67 36.55
C THR A 149 -13.96 21.19 35.65
N ALA A 150 -13.74 20.53 34.52
CA ALA A 150 -13.21 21.18 33.32
C ALA A 150 -14.34 21.29 32.27
N PRO A 151 -14.63 22.48 31.69
CA PRO A 151 -15.61 22.60 30.61
C PRO A 151 -15.08 21.92 29.34
N ALA A 152 -15.96 21.33 28.55
CA ALA A 152 -15.64 20.87 27.20
C ALA A 152 -15.07 22.04 26.38
N LEU A 153 -13.85 21.87 25.85
CA LEU A 153 -13.24 22.81 24.91
C LEU A 153 -14.18 22.94 23.70
N SER A 154 -14.80 24.11 23.56
CA SER A 154 -15.67 24.47 22.43
C SER A 154 -15.04 25.67 21.69
N GLY A 155 -15.09 25.64 20.36
CA GLY A 155 -14.41 26.59 19.48
C GLY A 155 -13.12 26.01 18.88
N ASP A 156 -12.62 26.60 17.79
CA ASP A 156 -11.48 26.18 16.93
C ASP A 156 -10.15 25.81 17.66
N ASP A 157 -10.09 25.95 18.99
CA ASP A 157 -8.95 25.73 19.87
C ASP A 157 -8.77 24.28 20.35
N ALA A 158 -9.63 23.35 19.90
CA ALA A 158 -9.58 21.92 20.26
C ALA A 158 -8.68 21.06 19.35
N TRP A 159 -8.20 21.62 18.23
CA TRP A 159 -7.54 20.87 17.16
C TRP A 159 -6.13 21.39 16.90
N SER A 160 -5.23 20.46 16.59
CA SER A 160 -3.88 20.71 16.08
C SER A 160 -3.78 20.25 14.63
N TYR A 161 -2.97 20.98 13.86
CA TYR A 161 -2.71 20.66 12.46
C TYR A 161 -1.24 20.27 12.31
N TYR A 162 -1.00 19.16 11.61
CA TYR A 162 0.33 18.67 11.30
C TYR A 162 0.45 18.46 9.80
N ALA A 163 1.60 18.76 9.21
CA ALA A 163 1.83 18.50 7.80
C ALA A 163 3.10 17.69 7.61
N MET A 164 3.04 16.69 6.73
CA MET A 164 4.21 15.94 6.31
C MET A 164 4.13 15.63 4.82
N GLU A 165 5.22 15.11 4.25
CA GLU A 165 5.21 14.63 2.87
C GLU A 165 4.14 13.55 2.65
N ALA A 166 3.44 13.62 1.52
CA ALA A 166 2.38 12.64 1.21
C ALA A 166 2.94 11.26 0.83
N GLU A 167 4.25 11.15 0.64
CA GLU A 167 4.94 9.94 0.23
C GLU A 167 5.92 9.54 1.33
N CYS A 168 5.77 8.34 1.85
CA CYS A 168 6.64 7.79 2.87
C CYS A 168 8.11 7.75 2.38
N PRO A 169 9.09 8.23 3.16
CA PRO A 169 10.49 8.27 2.74
C PRO A 169 11.13 6.89 2.56
N HIS A 170 10.52 5.82 3.10
CA HIS A 170 11.00 4.45 2.94
C HIS A 170 10.81 3.96 1.50
N ALA A 171 9.57 3.98 1.00
CA ALA A 171 9.22 3.36 -0.28
C ALA A 171 8.17 4.14 -1.10
N GLY A 172 7.76 5.34 -0.66
CA GLY A 172 6.80 6.19 -1.38
C GLY A 172 5.33 6.04 -0.97
N GLY A 173 5.03 5.24 0.07
CA GLY A 173 3.65 4.95 0.46
C GLY A 173 2.79 6.19 0.79
N PRO A 174 1.47 6.16 0.49
CA PRO A 174 0.61 7.33 0.57
C PRO A 174 0.30 7.66 2.04
N MET A 175 1.01 8.63 2.61
CA MET A 175 0.80 9.05 4.01
C MET A 175 -0.57 9.69 4.24
N THR A 176 -1.32 10.01 3.18
CA THR A 176 -2.75 10.36 3.27
C THR A 176 -3.60 9.25 3.91
N GLU A 177 -3.17 8.00 3.77
CA GLU A 177 -3.84 6.81 4.30
C GLU A 177 -3.15 6.24 5.54
N ALA A 178 -2.17 6.95 6.10
CA ALA A 178 -1.44 6.49 7.28
C ALA A 178 -2.36 6.21 8.46
N HIS A 179 -2.09 5.13 9.20
CA HIS A 179 -2.74 4.92 10.48
C HIS A 179 -2.16 5.89 11.51
N ILE A 180 -3.00 6.49 12.37
CA ILE A 180 -2.57 7.46 13.37
C ILE A 180 -2.72 6.87 14.76
N ASP A 181 -1.59 6.68 15.43
CA ASP A 181 -1.50 6.24 16.81
C ASP A 181 -1.04 7.37 17.73
N ILE A 182 -1.24 7.20 19.04
CA ILE A 182 -0.70 8.09 20.08
C ILE A 182 0.34 7.29 20.87
N GLU A 183 1.60 7.69 20.77
CA GLU A 183 2.72 7.12 21.52
C GLU A 183 3.45 8.24 22.27
N ASP A 184 3.70 8.05 23.56
CA ASP A 184 4.43 9.03 24.41
C ASP A 184 3.90 10.48 24.31
N SER A 185 2.58 10.64 24.20
CA SER A 185 1.91 11.94 24.03
C SER A 185 2.23 12.66 22.72
N ALA A 186 2.70 11.93 21.70
CA ALA A 186 2.88 12.39 20.34
C ALA A 186 2.03 11.54 19.38
N TYR A 187 1.64 12.14 18.27
CA TYR A 187 0.97 11.41 17.19
C TYR A 187 2.01 10.74 16.28
N VAL A 188 1.77 9.47 15.98
CA VAL A 188 2.61 8.64 15.13
C VAL A 188 1.81 8.20 13.92
N ALA A 189 2.28 8.56 12.73
CA ALA A 189 1.71 8.13 11.47
C ALA A 189 2.44 6.89 10.94
N SER A 190 1.75 5.78 10.90
CA SER A 190 2.25 4.52 10.35
C SER A 190 1.95 4.47 8.85
N CYS A 191 3.00 4.35 8.04
CA CYS A 191 2.89 4.22 6.58
C CYS A 191 2.02 3.00 6.23
N PRO A 192 1.01 3.16 5.35
CA PRO A 192 0.05 2.09 5.05
C PRO A 192 0.67 0.90 4.33
N TRP A 193 1.79 1.12 3.63
CA TRP A 193 2.47 0.05 2.88
C TRP A 193 3.27 -0.87 3.81
N HIS A 194 4.13 -0.30 4.65
CA HIS A 194 5.16 -1.08 5.35
C HIS A 194 5.13 -0.91 6.87
N ALA A 195 4.14 -0.18 7.41
CA ALA A 195 4.01 0.17 8.83
C ALA A 195 5.25 0.82 9.44
N TYR A 196 6.04 1.53 8.63
CA TYR A 196 7.06 2.43 9.17
C TYR A 196 6.36 3.57 9.89
N ASP A 197 6.66 3.72 11.18
CA ASP A 197 6.13 4.75 12.03
C ASP A 197 6.84 6.08 11.78
N PHE A 198 6.11 7.19 11.81
CA PHE A 198 6.68 8.52 11.71
C PHE A 198 5.97 9.45 12.68
N ASN A 199 6.70 10.04 13.61
CA ASN A 199 6.17 11.13 14.42
C ASN A 199 5.70 12.27 13.49
N VAL A 200 4.44 12.68 13.59
CA VAL A 200 3.85 13.65 12.63
C VAL A 200 4.42 15.07 12.77
N GLU A 201 5.06 15.38 13.90
CA GLU A 201 5.68 16.67 14.18
C GLU A 201 7.17 16.67 13.79
N THR A 202 7.92 15.65 14.22
CA THR A 202 9.38 15.60 14.01
C THR A 202 9.79 14.84 12.76
N GLY A 203 8.93 13.95 12.25
CA GLY A 203 9.18 13.05 11.14
C GLY A 203 10.04 11.84 11.49
N GLU A 204 10.45 11.68 12.75
CA GLU A 204 11.33 10.60 13.18
C GLU A 204 10.60 9.25 13.21
N SER A 205 11.30 8.20 12.77
CA SER A 205 10.83 6.82 12.77
C SER A 205 11.68 5.96 13.68
N SER A 206 11.05 5.00 14.38
CA SER A 206 11.76 3.97 15.13
C SER A 206 12.69 3.12 14.26
N TYR A 207 12.46 3.09 12.94
CA TYR A 207 13.28 2.37 11.95
C TYR A 207 14.46 3.20 11.40
N GLY A 208 14.74 4.38 11.95
CA GLY A 208 15.92 5.19 11.60
C GLY A 208 15.83 5.91 10.24
N VAL A 209 14.66 5.95 9.62
CA VAL A 209 14.33 6.81 8.49
C VAL A 209 13.60 8.07 8.97
N LYS A 210 13.69 9.18 8.22
CA LYS A 210 13.04 10.44 8.61
C LYS A 210 12.16 10.97 7.50
N ALA A 211 10.88 11.18 7.81
CA ALA A 211 9.93 11.86 6.94
C ALA A 211 10.08 13.38 7.06
N CYS A 212 9.84 14.10 5.97
CA CYS A 212 9.81 15.55 6.03
C CYS A 212 8.49 16.06 6.60
N THR A 213 8.56 16.75 7.73
CA THR A 213 7.43 17.47 8.33
C THR A 213 7.54 18.97 8.08
N PHE A 214 6.40 19.65 8.10
CA PHE A 214 6.28 21.07 7.79
C PHE A 214 5.44 21.74 8.89
N PRO A 215 5.93 22.82 9.52
CA PRO A 215 5.17 23.49 10.56
C PRO A 215 3.85 24.04 10.02
N VAL A 216 2.76 23.80 10.75
CA VAL A 216 1.45 24.37 10.47
C VAL A 216 1.03 25.19 11.68
N HIS A 217 0.47 26.36 11.44
CA HIS A 217 -0.12 27.18 12.50
C HIS A 217 -1.49 27.69 12.07
N VAL A 218 -2.34 27.95 13.05
CA VAL A 218 -3.59 28.67 12.84
C VAL A 218 -3.31 30.14 13.13
N SER A 219 -3.55 31.01 12.17
CA SER A 219 -3.38 32.46 12.31
C SER A 219 -4.49 33.07 13.17
N GLU A 220 -4.30 34.30 13.65
CA GLU A 220 -5.26 35.01 14.50
C GLU A 220 -6.64 35.20 13.85
N ASP A 221 -6.71 35.24 12.51
CA ASP A 221 -7.94 35.29 11.72
C ASP A 221 -8.53 33.89 11.43
N GLY A 222 -8.04 32.84 12.08
CA GLY A 222 -8.59 31.48 12.02
C GLY A 222 -8.26 30.73 10.73
N ARG A 223 -7.15 31.06 10.05
CA ARG A 223 -6.72 30.38 8.82
C ARG A 223 -5.58 29.41 9.11
N VAL A 224 -5.59 28.27 8.44
CA VAL A 224 -4.54 27.26 8.58
C VAL A 224 -3.43 27.56 7.58
N VAL A 225 -2.24 27.85 8.08
CA VAL A 225 -1.11 28.29 7.27
C VAL A 225 0.07 27.34 7.45
N LEU A 226 0.47 26.76 6.32
CA LEU A 226 1.62 25.86 6.18
C LEU A 226 2.90 26.66 5.95
N HIS A 227 3.95 26.36 6.71
CA HIS A 227 5.28 26.96 6.53
C HIS A 227 6.22 26.00 5.81
N MET A 228 6.96 26.54 4.84
CA MET A 228 7.99 25.83 4.09
C MET A 228 9.36 26.43 4.44
N PRO A 229 10.09 25.87 5.43
CA PRO A 229 11.43 26.33 5.79
C PRO A 229 12.38 26.29 4.58
N GLY A 230 13.26 27.29 4.48
CA GLY A 230 14.26 27.36 3.41
C GLY A 230 13.72 27.71 2.03
N THR A 231 12.43 28.02 1.89
CA THR A 231 11.81 28.45 0.64
C THR A 231 11.53 29.96 0.67
N PRO A 232 11.95 30.75 -0.33
CA PRO A 232 11.60 32.17 -0.42
C PRO A 232 10.08 32.41 -0.49
N PRO A 233 9.54 33.45 0.16
CA PRO A 233 8.14 33.84 0.03
C PRO A 233 7.72 34.04 -1.44
N GLY A 234 6.52 33.59 -1.79
CA GLY A 234 5.94 33.75 -3.13
C GLY A 234 6.43 32.74 -4.19
N LEU A 235 7.41 31.88 -3.87
CA LEU A 235 7.90 30.85 -4.81
C LEU A 235 6.97 29.64 -4.92
N LEU A 236 6.25 29.33 -3.84
CA LEU A 236 5.30 28.22 -3.78
C LEU A 236 3.91 28.76 -3.43
N THR A 237 2.93 28.39 -4.24
CA THR A 237 1.50 28.56 -3.96
C THR A 237 0.79 27.21 -3.84
N LEU A 238 -0.37 27.23 -3.18
CA LEU A 238 -1.30 26.10 -3.14
C LEU A 238 -1.89 25.89 -4.54
N SER A 239 -1.78 24.67 -5.08
CA SER A 239 -2.40 24.28 -6.34
C SER A 239 -3.75 23.59 -6.11
N ALA A 240 -3.83 22.70 -5.14
CA ALA A 240 -5.05 21.99 -4.77
C ALA A 240 -4.99 21.56 -3.31
N ILE A 241 -6.14 21.57 -2.65
CA ILE A 241 -6.38 20.93 -1.36
C ILE A 241 -7.66 20.13 -1.49
N ALA A 242 -7.62 18.85 -1.14
CA ALA A 242 -8.79 17.96 -1.20
C ALA A 242 -8.87 17.16 0.10
N PRO A 243 -10.06 17.01 0.70
CA PRO A 243 -10.24 16.10 1.82
C PRO A 243 -9.92 14.67 1.36
N VAL A 244 -9.23 13.90 2.19
CA VAL A 244 -9.05 12.48 1.93
C VAL A 244 -10.38 11.79 2.21
N SER A 245 -11.08 11.35 1.16
CA SER A 245 -12.41 10.78 1.29
C SER A 245 -12.35 9.33 1.77
N GLU A 246 -12.67 9.12 3.04
CA GLU A 246 -12.98 7.79 3.63
C GLU A 246 -14.47 7.41 3.44
N LYS A 247 -15.26 8.25 2.73
CA LYS A 247 -16.72 8.10 2.66
C LYS A 247 -17.14 7.01 1.67
N VAL A 248 -17.79 5.98 2.20
CA VAL A 248 -18.55 4.98 1.45
C VAL A 248 -19.87 5.60 0.94
N LYS A 249 -20.23 5.38 -0.33
CA LYS A 249 -21.49 5.88 -0.91
C LYS A 249 -22.64 4.90 -0.69
N PHE A 250 -23.29 5.00 0.45
CA PHE A 250 -24.53 4.24 0.72
C PHE A 250 -25.67 4.72 -0.19
N LYS A 251 -26.52 3.79 -0.65
CA LYS A 251 -27.78 4.17 -1.30
C LYS A 251 -28.68 4.91 -0.31
N HIS A 252 -28.97 6.19 -0.56
CA HIS A 252 -29.90 6.97 0.24
C HIS A 252 -31.33 6.87 -0.36
N GLY A 253 -32.26 6.32 0.41
CA GLY A 253 -33.68 6.23 0.08
C GLY A 253 -34.46 5.58 1.25
N PRO A 254 -35.78 5.79 1.36
CA PRO A 254 -36.56 5.16 2.43
C PRO A 254 -36.55 3.64 2.28
N ARG A 255 -35.89 2.95 3.21
CA ARG A 255 -35.98 1.49 3.39
C ARG A 255 -37.35 1.17 4.00
N THR A 256 -38.31 0.78 3.16
CA THR A 256 -39.69 0.53 3.57
C THR A 256 -39.85 -0.80 4.32
N ASP A 257 -38.95 -1.76 4.08
CA ASP A 257 -39.14 -3.15 4.49
C ASP A 257 -38.06 -3.59 5.49
N ALA A 258 -38.44 -4.37 6.50
CA ALA A 258 -37.51 -4.87 7.53
C ALA A 258 -36.39 -5.76 6.95
N ALA A 259 -36.66 -6.49 5.86
CA ALA A 259 -35.68 -7.31 5.15
C ALA A 259 -34.60 -6.50 4.41
N SER A 260 -34.84 -5.20 4.17
CA SER A 260 -33.90 -4.29 3.51
C SER A 260 -32.97 -3.54 4.48
N ARG A 261 -33.01 -3.89 5.77
CA ARG A 261 -32.15 -3.30 6.81
C ARG A 261 -31.06 -4.29 7.20
N PRO A 262 -29.83 -3.81 7.47
CA PRO A 262 -28.77 -4.68 7.98
C PRO A 262 -29.18 -5.26 9.32
N ARG A 263 -28.90 -6.54 9.50
CA ARG A 263 -29.05 -7.19 10.80
C ARG A 263 -27.71 -7.14 11.51
N TYR A 264 -27.46 -6.08 12.26
CA TYR A 264 -26.27 -5.99 13.10
C TYR A 264 -26.27 -7.12 14.14
N LEU A 265 -25.10 -7.72 14.37
CA LEU A 265 -24.89 -8.62 15.49
C LEU A 265 -24.73 -7.80 16.77
N ASP A 266 -24.83 -8.47 17.92
CA ASP A 266 -24.58 -7.85 19.22
C ASP A 266 -23.09 -7.55 19.38
N ASP A 267 -22.75 -6.27 19.42
CA ASP A 267 -21.38 -5.77 19.47
C ASP A 267 -20.60 -6.22 20.71
N ASP A 268 -21.28 -6.56 21.80
CA ASP A 268 -20.65 -6.96 23.06
C ASP A 268 -20.32 -8.45 23.10
N THR A 269 -21.02 -9.27 22.31
CA THR A 269 -20.92 -10.74 22.36
C THR A 269 -20.40 -11.37 21.07
N ALA A 270 -20.59 -10.74 19.92
CA ALA A 270 -20.14 -11.26 18.64
C ALA A 270 -18.63 -11.11 18.46
N THR A 271 -18.00 -12.19 18.02
CA THR A 271 -16.57 -12.20 17.68
C THR A 271 -16.33 -11.70 16.27
N LEU A 272 -15.07 -11.40 15.92
CA LEU A 272 -14.68 -11.09 14.54
C LEU A 272 -15.14 -12.17 13.56
N SER A 273 -14.96 -13.44 13.92
CA SER A 273 -15.36 -14.57 13.07
C SER A 273 -16.87 -14.62 12.86
N ASP A 274 -17.68 -14.32 13.89
CA ASP A 274 -19.15 -14.25 13.75
C ASP A 274 -19.56 -13.17 12.75
N TRP A 275 -18.96 -11.99 12.85
CA TRP A 275 -19.21 -10.89 11.92
C TRP A 275 -18.77 -11.22 10.48
N CYS A 276 -17.59 -11.82 10.30
CA CYS A 276 -17.10 -12.22 8.99
C CYS A 276 -18.05 -13.23 8.33
N VAL A 277 -18.49 -14.26 9.06
CA VAL A 277 -19.47 -15.25 8.54
C VAL A 277 -20.81 -14.58 8.24
N HIS A 278 -21.26 -13.62 9.06
CA HIS A 278 -22.48 -12.88 8.80
C HIS A 278 -22.41 -12.06 7.50
N ILE A 279 -21.31 -11.36 7.26
CA ILE A 279 -21.06 -10.61 6.01
C ILE A 279 -20.97 -11.53 4.80
N LEU A 280 -20.25 -12.66 4.91
CA LEU A 280 -20.11 -13.62 3.81
C LEU A 280 -21.44 -14.25 3.41
N ASN A 281 -22.37 -14.45 4.36
CA ASN A 281 -23.72 -14.97 4.08
C ASN A 281 -24.72 -13.89 3.65
N THR A 282 -24.33 -12.61 3.62
CA THR A 282 -25.20 -11.52 3.16
C THR A 282 -25.20 -11.48 1.62
N THR A 283 -26.37 -11.72 1.01
CA THR A 283 -26.54 -11.72 -0.46
C THR A 283 -26.64 -10.33 -1.05
N ASP A 284 -27.32 -9.40 -0.35
CA ASP A 284 -27.55 -8.04 -0.80
C ASP A 284 -26.22 -7.24 -0.78
N PRO A 285 -25.79 -6.67 -1.93
CA PRO A 285 -24.55 -5.90 -2.01
C PRO A 285 -24.52 -4.69 -1.08
N GLU A 286 -25.61 -3.95 -0.94
CA GLU A 286 -25.67 -2.74 -0.11
C GLU A 286 -25.57 -3.09 1.37
N LEU A 287 -26.25 -4.15 1.80
CA LEU A 287 -26.13 -4.64 3.17
C LEU A 287 -24.71 -5.15 3.44
N LYS A 288 -24.09 -5.82 2.47
CA LYS A 288 -22.70 -6.29 2.60
C LYS A 288 -21.72 -5.12 2.80
N ILE A 289 -21.87 -4.04 2.04
CA ILE A 289 -21.07 -2.81 2.21
C ILE A 289 -21.25 -2.23 3.62
N GLU A 290 -22.50 -2.07 4.06
CA GLU A 290 -22.82 -1.49 5.36
C GLU A 290 -22.26 -2.31 6.53
N LEU A 291 -22.45 -3.64 6.48
CA LEU A 291 -21.93 -4.54 7.50
C LEU A 291 -20.40 -4.60 7.51
N THR A 292 -19.75 -4.57 6.34
CA THR A 292 -18.28 -4.56 6.23
C THR A 292 -17.69 -3.27 6.80
N THR A 293 -18.26 -2.12 6.44
CA THR A 293 -17.84 -0.81 6.94
C THR A 293 -18.02 -0.71 8.45
N HIS A 294 -19.15 -1.23 8.95
CA HIS A 294 -19.44 -1.28 10.37
C HIS A 294 -18.43 -2.15 11.13
N LEU A 295 -18.17 -3.38 10.66
CA LEU A 295 -17.20 -4.28 11.26
C LEU A 295 -15.82 -3.65 11.33
N PHE A 296 -15.32 -3.07 10.23
CA PHE A 296 -14.01 -2.43 10.22
C PHE A 296 -13.94 -1.29 11.24
N SER A 297 -14.93 -0.39 11.24
CA SER A 297 -15.00 0.74 12.18
C SER A 297 -15.01 0.26 13.63
N ARG A 298 -15.80 -0.78 13.93
CA ARG A 298 -15.91 -1.37 15.28
C ARG A 298 -14.61 -2.03 15.70
N PHE A 299 -14.03 -2.88 14.85
CA PHE A 299 -12.77 -3.56 15.12
C PHE A 299 -11.67 -2.54 15.39
N ALA A 300 -11.46 -1.59 14.47
CA ALA A 300 -10.45 -0.53 14.59
C ALA A 300 -10.62 0.30 15.87
N THR A 301 -11.86 0.65 16.23
CA THR A 301 -12.12 1.43 17.45
C THR A 301 -11.81 0.61 18.71
N ARG A 302 -12.23 -0.67 18.76
CA ARG A 302 -12.01 -1.52 19.94
C ARG A 302 -10.55 -1.90 20.12
N GLU A 303 -9.76 -2.00 19.06
CA GLU A 303 -8.31 -2.23 19.14
C GLU A 303 -7.58 -1.15 19.96
N GLN A 304 -8.13 0.06 20.01
CA GLN A 304 -7.57 1.19 20.77
C GLN A 304 -7.98 1.21 22.25
N THR A 305 -8.70 0.17 22.71
CA THR A 305 -9.24 0.09 24.07
C THR A 305 -8.62 -1.08 24.84
N ALA A 306 -8.85 -1.12 26.15
CA ALA A 306 -8.44 -2.25 26.99
C ALA A 306 -9.26 -3.54 26.73
N ASP A 307 -10.30 -3.48 25.90
CA ASP A 307 -11.22 -4.57 25.60
C ASP A 307 -11.41 -4.78 24.09
N PRO A 308 -10.37 -5.30 23.39
CA PRO A 308 -10.41 -5.53 21.95
C PRO A 308 -11.44 -6.60 21.58
N MET A 309 -11.97 -6.52 20.36
CA MET A 309 -12.95 -7.51 19.87
C MET A 309 -12.36 -8.93 19.89
N PRO A 310 -13.02 -9.93 20.50
CA PRO A 310 -12.55 -11.32 20.45
C PRO A 310 -12.49 -11.84 19.01
N LEU A 311 -11.45 -12.60 18.64
CA LEU A 311 -11.28 -13.08 17.26
C LEU A 311 -12.25 -14.22 16.90
N GLY A 312 -12.57 -15.10 17.85
CA GLY A 312 -13.44 -16.25 17.60
C GLY A 312 -12.86 -17.32 16.68
N ALA A 313 -11.53 -17.52 16.70
CA ALA A 313 -10.87 -18.46 15.80
C ALA A 313 -11.45 -19.88 15.93
N GLY A 314 -11.96 -20.42 14.81
CA GLY A 314 -12.49 -21.78 14.74
C GLY A 314 -13.85 -22.01 15.41
N THR A 315 -14.54 -20.96 15.87
CA THR A 315 -15.88 -21.09 16.50
C THR A 315 -17.01 -21.20 15.48
N VAL A 316 -16.82 -20.65 14.29
CA VAL A 316 -17.78 -20.64 13.19
C VAL A 316 -17.08 -20.98 11.87
N ARG A 317 -17.84 -21.55 10.92
CA ARG A 317 -17.35 -21.93 9.60
C ARG A 317 -17.88 -20.95 8.54
N PRO A 318 -17.02 -20.38 7.67
CA PRO A 318 -17.48 -19.57 6.54
C PRO A 318 -18.22 -20.42 5.51
N PRO A 319 -19.10 -19.83 4.68
CA PRO A 319 -19.69 -20.55 3.56
C PRO A 319 -18.62 -21.04 2.58
N ASP A 320 -18.91 -22.12 1.85
CA ASP A 320 -18.01 -22.61 0.81
C ASP A 320 -17.96 -21.62 -0.37
N GLU A 321 -19.09 -20.97 -0.67
CA GLU A 321 -19.21 -19.84 -1.59
C GLU A 321 -20.22 -18.81 -1.03
N PRO A 322 -19.84 -17.53 -0.91
CA PRO A 322 -20.74 -16.43 -0.57
C PRO A 322 -21.93 -16.40 -1.54
N PRO A 323 -23.17 -16.47 -1.04
CA PRO A 323 -24.33 -16.44 -1.92
C PRO A 323 -24.46 -15.07 -2.60
N ARG A 324 -25.13 -15.07 -3.75
CA ARG A 324 -25.53 -13.89 -4.51
C ARG A 324 -27.05 -13.80 -4.55
N GLU A 325 -27.59 -12.63 -4.85
CA GLU A 325 -29.04 -12.51 -5.06
C GLU A 325 -29.50 -13.35 -6.24
N ASP A 326 -30.65 -14.03 -6.12
CA ASP A 326 -31.23 -14.88 -7.18
C ASP A 326 -31.51 -14.11 -8.48
N SER A 327 -31.64 -12.78 -8.38
CA SER A 327 -31.85 -11.87 -9.51
C SER A 327 -30.59 -11.69 -10.37
N LEU A 328 -29.39 -12.01 -9.86
CA LEU A 328 -28.13 -11.84 -10.58
C LEU A 328 -27.89 -13.01 -11.54
N ALA A 329 -27.90 -12.72 -12.85
CA ALA A 329 -27.58 -13.71 -13.87
C ALA A 329 -26.09 -14.07 -13.84
N GLN A 330 -25.77 -15.31 -13.48
CA GLN A 330 -24.39 -15.81 -13.45
C GLN A 330 -24.04 -16.57 -14.73
N VAL A 331 -22.87 -16.29 -15.30
CA VAL A 331 -22.34 -16.98 -16.49
C VAL A 331 -20.89 -17.39 -16.28
N ALA A 332 -20.43 -18.39 -17.06
CA ALA A 332 -19.01 -18.73 -17.12
C ALA A 332 -18.19 -17.55 -17.68
N PRO A 333 -16.93 -17.35 -17.23
CA PRO A 333 -16.08 -16.25 -17.69
C PRO A 333 -15.97 -16.09 -19.21
N SER A 334 -15.93 -17.20 -19.96
CA SER A 334 -15.87 -17.23 -21.42
C SER A 334 -17.12 -16.73 -22.13
N LYS A 335 -18.26 -16.77 -21.44
CA LYS A 335 -19.57 -16.33 -21.95
C LYS A 335 -19.84 -14.87 -21.60
N MET A 336 -18.93 -14.18 -20.91
CA MET A 336 -19.07 -12.78 -20.58
C MET A 336 -19.13 -11.90 -21.84
N PRO A 337 -20.08 -10.96 -21.94
CA PRO A 337 -20.12 -10.01 -23.04
C PRO A 337 -18.82 -9.19 -23.10
N ARG A 338 -18.32 -8.94 -24.32
CA ARG A 338 -17.13 -8.08 -24.49
C ARG A 338 -17.45 -6.64 -24.10
N ALA A 339 -16.70 -6.10 -23.14
CA ALA A 339 -16.91 -4.76 -22.61
C ALA A 339 -16.59 -3.62 -23.61
N GLY A 340 -15.88 -3.89 -24.71
CA GLY A 340 -15.57 -2.91 -25.76
C GLY A 340 -14.32 -2.06 -25.47
N ARG A 341 -14.27 -0.81 -25.97
CA ARG A 341 -13.11 0.09 -25.87
C ARG A 341 -13.35 1.40 -25.08
N GLY A 342 -14.50 1.55 -24.43
CA GLY A 342 -14.87 2.74 -23.64
C GLY A 342 -15.38 3.95 -24.44
N GLY A 343 -15.39 3.87 -25.78
CA GLY A 343 -15.81 4.99 -26.64
C GLY A 343 -17.32 5.31 -26.60
N SER A 344 -18.18 4.34 -26.25
CA SER A 344 -19.62 4.53 -26.12
C SER A 344 -20.08 4.34 -24.67
N VAL A 345 -21.21 4.96 -24.29
CA VAL A 345 -21.82 4.81 -22.95
C VAL A 345 -22.05 3.34 -22.61
N ARG A 346 -22.58 2.55 -23.56
CA ARG A 346 -22.77 1.09 -23.38
C ARG A 346 -21.46 0.37 -23.05
N SER A 347 -20.37 0.73 -23.73
CA SER A 347 -19.06 0.12 -23.49
C SER A 347 -18.51 0.51 -22.10
N ARG A 348 -18.71 1.77 -21.70
CA ARG A 348 -18.33 2.26 -20.36
C ARG A 348 -19.11 1.56 -19.24
N ILE A 349 -20.43 1.43 -19.39
CA ILE A 349 -21.28 0.65 -18.47
C ILE A 349 -20.76 -0.78 -18.33
N ALA A 350 -20.46 -1.46 -19.44
CA ALA A 350 -19.96 -2.84 -19.40
C ALA A 350 -18.60 -2.96 -18.71
N MET A 351 -17.70 -1.98 -18.88
CA MET A 351 -16.40 -1.96 -18.20
C MET A 351 -16.55 -1.70 -16.69
N LEU A 352 -17.35 -0.71 -16.30
CA LEU A 352 -17.59 -0.39 -14.89
C LEU A 352 -18.35 -1.50 -14.16
N HIS A 353 -19.29 -2.15 -14.82
CA HIS A 353 -20.02 -3.29 -14.25
C HIS A 353 -19.10 -4.49 -14.02
N ALA A 354 -18.19 -4.78 -14.96
CA ALA A 354 -17.19 -5.83 -14.77
C ALA A 354 -16.24 -5.53 -13.59
N LEU A 355 -15.80 -4.27 -13.44
CA LEU A 355 -15.01 -3.85 -12.27
C LEU A 355 -15.82 -3.97 -10.98
N ALA A 356 -17.08 -3.53 -10.96
CA ALA A 356 -17.93 -3.68 -9.78
C ALA A 356 -18.13 -5.16 -9.40
N ASN A 357 -18.19 -6.08 -10.36
CA ASN A 357 -18.23 -7.50 -10.06
C ASN A 357 -16.94 -7.98 -9.40
N ILE A 358 -15.78 -7.45 -9.78
CA ILE A 358 -14.49 -7.73 -9.16
C ILE A 358 -14.48 -7.22 -7.72
N GLU A 359 -14.82 -5.95 -7.48
CA GLU A 359 -14.76 -5.36 -6.13
C GLU A 359 -15.73 -6.06 -5.16
N GLN A 360 -16.91 -6.49 -5.65
CA GLN A 360 -17.84 -7.25 -4.81
C GLN A 360 -17.23 -8.58 -4.34
N TRP A 361 -16.52 -9.28 -5.24
CA TRP A 361 -15.78 -10.49 -4.86
C TRP A 361 -14.57 -10.16 -3.98
N ALA A 362 -13.93 -9.02 -4.17
CA ALA A 362 -12.79 -8.59 -3.37
C ALA A 362 -13.18 -8.34 -1.90
N ILE A 363 -14.36 -7.74 -1.63
CA ILE A 363 -14.94 -7.66 -0.28
C ILE A 363 -15.01 -9.06 0.35
N ASP A 364 -15.59 -10.03 -0.36
CA ASP A 364 -15.73 -11.39 0.15
C ASP A 364 -14.37 -12.06 0.38
N LEU A 365 -13.40 -11.87 -0.51
CA LEU A 365 -12.07 -12.46 -0.38
C LEU A 365 -11.30 -11.92 0.83
N ALA A 366 -11.38 -10.61 1.06
CA ALA A 366 -10.75 -9.92 2.19
C ALA A 366 -11.43 -10.25 3.53
N VAL A 367 -12.73 -10.53 3.53
CA VAL A 367 -13.43 -11.03 4.73
C VAL A 367 -13.18 -12.53 4.95
N ASP A 368 -13.18 -13.33 3.88
CA ASP A 368 -12.97 -14.78 3.93
C ASP A 368 -11.61 -15.14 4.53
N ILE A 369 -10.55 -14.41 4.18
CA ILE A 369 -9.20 -14.68 4.69
C ILE A 369 -9.11 -14.52 6.21
N CYS A 370 -9.86 -13.56 6.79
CA CYS A 370 -9.91 -13.32 8.23
C CYS A 370 -10.50 -14.50 9.00
N VAL A 371 -11.58 -15.10 8.50
CA VAL A 371 -12.26 -16.20 9.22
C VAL A 371 -11.74 -17.58 8.85
N ARG A 372 -11.46 -17.82 7.57
CA ARG A 372 -11.05 -19.14 7.07
C ARG A 372 -9.70 -19.58 7.62
N PHE A 373 -8.81 -18.63 7.85
CA PHE A 373 -7.47 -18.88 8.34
C PHE A 373 -7.26 -18.40 9.79
N ALA A 374 -8.34 -18.14 10.54
CA ALA A 374 -8.24 -17.64 11.91
C ALA A 374 -7.50 -18.61 12.88
N THR A 375 -7.50 -19.91 12.56
CA THR A 375 -6.78 -20.96 13.31
C THR A 375 -5.40 -21.28 12.74
N PHE A 376 -4.93 -20.52 11.74
CA PHE A 376 -3.62 -20.70 11.16
C PHE A 376 -2.52 -20.36 12.17
N GLU A 377 -1.50 -21.21 12.22
CA GLU A 377 -0.26 -20.96 12.94
C GLU A 377 0.92 -21.19 12.00
N THR A 378 1.95 -20.35 12.16
CA THR A 378 3.22 -20.51 11.45
C THR A 378 3.98 -21.72 11.98
N VAL A 379 4.82 -22.31 11.14
CA VAL A 379 5.72 -23.41 11.54
C VAL A 379 7.08 -22.82 11.92
N GLY A 380 7.40 -22.77 13.21
CA GLY A 380 8.63 -22.12 13.68
C GLY A 380 9.92 -22.59 12.99
N CYS A 381 10.86 -21.66 12.81
CA CYS A 381 12.19 -21.93 12.26
C CYS A 381 12.94 -23.04 13.02
N GLY A 382 13.16 -24.17 12.36
CA GLY A 382 13.99 -25.26 12.88
C GLY A 382 13.17 -26.40 13.47
N ALA A 383 12.46 -27.15 12.62
CA ALA A 383 11.75 -28.40 12.92
C ALA A 383 12.63 -29.56 13.47
N GLY A 384 13.78 -29.25 14.08
CA GLY A 384 14.63 -30.13 14.89
C GLY A 384 15.29 -29.43 16.10
N SER A 385 14.98 -28.15 16.37
CA SER A 385 15.38 -27.42 17.58
C SER A 385 14.21 -27.38 18.55
N SER A 386 14.43 -27.68 19.82
CA SER A 386 13.40 -27.70 20.88
C SER A 386 12.81 -26.31 21.23
N THR A 387 13.00 -25.30 20.38
CA THR A 387 12.66 -23.89 20.60
C THR A 387 11.85 -23.27 19.46
N ALA A 388 11.54 -24.01 18.39
CA ALA A 388 10.72 -23.51 17.29
C ALA A 388 9.24 -23.49 17.72
N GLN A 389 8.72 -22.31 18.10
CA GLN A 389 7.35 -22.15 18.58
C GLN A 389 6.44 -21.68 17.46
N ALA A 390 5.35 -22.41 17.22
CA ALA A 390 4.30 -21.98 16.30
C ALA A 390 3.69 -20.65 16.78
N GLN A 391 3.51 -19.69 15.86
CA GLN A 391 2.93 -18.38 16.17
C GLN A 391 1.58 -18.22 15.46
N PRO A 392 0.50 -17.85 16.19
CA PRO A 392 -0.77 -17.50 15.56
C PRO A 392 -0.65 -16.21 14.77
N LEU A 393 -1.64 -15.94 13.91
CA LEU A 393 -1.73 -14.67 13.21
C LEU A 393 -1.90 -13.50 14.20
N PRO A 394 -1.11 -12.42 14.08
CA PRO A 394 -1.23 -11.25 14.94
C PRO A 394 -2.52 -10.47 14.64
N ARG A 395 -3.00 -9.67 15.60
CA ARG A 395 -4.23 -8.88 15.43
C ARG A 395 -4.19 -7.89 14.25
N THR A 396 -3.00 -7.38 13.95
CA THR A 396 -2.75 -6.51 12.79
C THR A 396 -3.02 -7.19 11.46
N PHE A 397 -2.93 -8.52 11.36
CA PHE A 397 -3.35 -9.26 10.17
C PHE A 397 -4.82 -9.02 9.87
N TYR A 398 -5.66 -9.17 10.88
CA TYR A 398 -7.10 -8.99 10.75
C TYR A 398 -7.45 -7.52 10.50
N TYR A 399 -6.75 -6.59 11.15
CA TYR A 399 -6.91 -5.15 10.88
C TYR A 399 -6.66 -4.84 9.40
N ASP A 400 -5.52 -5.27 8.86
CA ASP A 400 -5.11 -4.97 7.49
C ASP A 400 -6.10 -5.54 6.47
N TRP A 401 -6.55 -6.79 6.66
CA TRP A 401 -7.53 -7.41 5.76
C TRP A 401 -8.94 -6.84 5.89
N LEU A 402 -9.37 -6.43 7.09
CA LEU A 402 -10.62 -5.70 7.26
C LEU A 402 -10.55 -4.30 6.64
N LYS A 403 -9.38 -3.66 6.66
CA LYS A 403 -9.17 -2.40 5.95
C LYS A 403 -9.31 -2.60 4.44
N VAL A 404 -8.64 -3.62 3.87
CA VAL A 404 -8.84 -3.98 2.44
C VAL A 404 -10.32 -4.23 2.16
N ALA A 405 -11.01 -5.04 2.96
CA ALA A 405 -12.45 -5.29 2.77
C ALA A 405 -13.30 -4.01 2.79
N ASN A 406 -12.96 -3.05 3.65
CA ASN A 406 -13.62 -1.75 3.72
C ASN A 406 -13.32 -0.87 2.50
N ASP A 407 -12.09 -0.88 2.00
CA ASP A 407 -11.69 -0.17 0.79
C ASP A 407 -12.39 -0.77 -0.45
N GLU A 408 -12.49 -2.10 -0.55
CA GLU A 408 -13.26 -2.77 -1.59
C GLU A 408 -14.77 -2.45 -1.53
N ALA A 409 -15.33 -2.33 -0.32
CA ALA A 409 -16.70 -1.90 -0.12
C ALA A 409 -16.92 -0.45 -0.60
N LYS A 410 -15.95 0.43 -0.36
CA LYS A 410 -15.91 1.79 -0.92
C LYS A 410 -15.83 1.74 -2.45
N HIS A 411 -14.92 0.96 -3.03
CA HIS A 411 -14.73 0.87 -4.49
C HIS A 411 -16.01 0.40 -5.19
N PHE A 412 -16.60 -0.69 -4.70
CA PHE A 412 -17.89 -1.18 -5.19
C PHE A 412 -18.97 -0.10 -5.12
N SER A 413 -19.07 0.62 -4.00
CA SER A 413 -20.07 1.68 -3.82
C SER A 413 -19.91 2.83 -4.82
N LEU A 414 -18.67 3.21 -5.14
CA LEU A 414 -18.36 4.26 -6.11
C LEU A 414 -18.73 3.82 -7.54
N LEU A 415 -18.38 2.58 -7.91
CA LEU A 415 -18.69 2.02 -9.22
C LEU A 415 -20.21 1.83 -9.40
N ARG A 416 -20.92 1.33 -8.38
CA ARG A 416 -22.38 1.23 -8.39
C ARG A 416 -23.03 2.59 -8.61
N ALA A 417 -22.65 3.60 -7.82
CA ALA A 417 -23.19 4.95 -7.98
C ALA A 417 -22.93 5.49 -9.40
N ARG A 418 -21.74 5.27 -9.95
CA ARG A 418 -21.42 5.68 -11.32
C ARG A 418 -22.26 4.95 -12.38
N LEU A 419 -22.54 3.66 -12.19
CA LEU A 419 -23.44 2.90 -13.07
C LEU A 419 -24.86 3.50 -13.08
N GLU A 420 -25.38 3.90 -11.92
CA GLU A 420 -26.69 4.54 -11.79
C GLU A 420 -26.75 5.90 -12.49
N GLU A 421 -25.71 6.72 -12.33
CA GLU A 421 -25.58 8.01 -13.03
C GLU A 421 -25.56 7.85 -14.56
N LEU A 422 -25.02 6.73 -15.07
CA LEU A 422 -25.02 6.37 -16.49
C LEU A 422 -26.34 5.72 -16.96
N GLY A 423 -27.35 5.61 -16.09
CA GLY A 423 -28.66 5.03 -16.39
C GLY A 423 -28.67 3.50 -16.39
N SER A 424 -27.74 2.86 -15.67
CA SER A 424 -27.66 1.40 -15.49
C SER A 424 -27.67 1.03 -13.99
N HIS A 425 -27.40 -0.23 -13.67
CA HIS A 425 -27.26 -0.70 -12.29
C HIS A 425 -26.38 -1.96 -12.23
N PHE A 426 -25.81 -2.25 -11.07
CA PHE A 426 -25.15 -3.53 -10.85
C PHE A 426 -26.17 -4.68 -10.97
N GLY A 427 -25.81 -5.75 -11.68
CA GLY A 427 -26.73 -6.82 -12.08
C GLY A 427 -27.48 -6.61 -13.41
N ALA A 428 -27.40 -5.43 -14.03
CA ALA A 428 -28.00 -5.19 -15.36
C ALA A 428 -27.31 -6.02 -16.48
N LEU A 429 -26.07 -6.45 -16.24
CA LEU A 429 -25.31 -7.38 -17.08
C LEU A 429 -24.98 -8.64 -16.27
N PRO A 430 -24.73 -9.78 -16.94
CA PRO A 430 -24.33 -11.00 -16.25
C PRO A 430 -23.03 -10.84 -15.47
N VAL A 431 -22.88 -11.63 -14.40
CA VAL A 431 -21.70 -11.69 -13.53
C VAL A 431 -21.01 -13.05 -13.65
N HIS A 432 -19.74 -13.13 -13.23
CA HIS A 432 -19.00 -14.39 -13.15
C HIS A 432 -18.26 -14.51 -11.81
N HIS A 433 -17.90 -15.73 -11.42
CA HIS A 433 -17.29 -16.08 -10.13
C HIS A 433 -15.82 -16.55 -10.26
N GLY A 434 -15.14 -16.13 -11.34
CA GLY A 434 -13.79 -16.63 -11.68
C GLY A 434 -12.72 -16.39 -10.61
N LEU A 435 -12.84 -15.29 -9.86
CA LEU A 435 -11.97 -14.99 -8.71
C LEU A 435 -12.18 -16.01 -7.58
N TRP A 436 -13.44 -16.34 -7.27
CA TRP A 436 -13.78 -17.29 -6.21
C TRP A 436 -13.30 -18.72 -6.50
N GLU A 437 -13.21 -19.13 -7.77
CA GLU A 437 -12.62 -20.43 -8.13
C GLU A 437 -11.16 -20.55 -7.66
N SER A 438 -10.39 -19.45 -7.72
CA SER A 438 -9.02 -19.41 -7.19
C SER A 438 -9.01 -19.46 -5.66
N ALA A 439 -10.01 -18.85 -5.01
CA ALA A 439 -10.19 -18.88 -3.57
C ALA A 439 -10.49 -20.30 -3.06
N VAL A 440 -11.37 -21.03 -3.73
CA VAL A 440 -11.68 -22.43 -3.43
C VAL A 440 -10.43 -23.30 -3.54
N ARG A 441 -9.65 -23.15 -4.61
CA ARG A 441 -8.41 -23.94 -4.82
C ARG A 441 -7.33 -23.68 -3.79
N THR A 442 -7.34 -22.50 -3.17
CA THR A 442 -6.34 -22.10 -2.16
C THR A 442 -6.91 -22.10 -0.74
N SER A 443 -8.14 -22.58 -0.55
CA SER A 443 -8.86 -22.53 0.74
C SER A 443 -8.20 -23.31 1.88
N HIS A 444 -7.23 -24.16 1.57
CA HIS A 444 -6.53 -25.04 2.51
C HIS A 444 -5.16 -24.51 2.98
N ASP A 445 -4.63 -23.45 2.34
CA ASP A 445 -3.32 -22.89 2.70
C ASP A 445 -3.33 -21.37 2.55
N LEU A 446 -3.04 -20.68 3.66
CA LEU A 446 -2.97 -19.22 3.70
C LEU A 446 -1.88 -18.67 2.77
N ARG A 447 -0.73 -19.35 2.67
CA ARG A 447 0.37 -18.90 1.77
C ARG A 447 -0.09 -18.96 0.32
N ALA A 448 -0.73 -20.06 -0.07
CA ALA A 448 -1.33 -20.20 -1.39
C ALA A 448 -2.42 -19.14 -1.64
N ARG A 449 -3.28 -18.87 -0.66
CA ARG A 449 -4.33 -17.84 -0.76
C ARG A 449 -3.75 -16.46 -1.03
N ILE A 450 -2.79 -16.03 -0.22
CA ILE A 450 -2.11 -14.73 -0.38
C ILE A 450 -1.38 -14.69 -1.72
N SER A 451 -0.65 -15.74 -2.09
CA SER A 451 0.13 -15.77 -3.33
C SER A 451 -0.76 -15.64 -4.57
N VAL A 452 -1.89 -16.33 -4.63
CA VAL A 452 -2.75 -16.34 -5.83
C VAL A 452 -3.71 -15.16 -5.84
N ILE A 453 -4.39 -14.87 -4.74
CA ILE A 453 -5.39 -13.80 -4.71
C ILE A 453 -4.69 -12.44 -4.59
N ALA A 454 -3.94 -12.22 -3.51
CA ALA A 454 -3.40 -10.90 -3.19
C ALA A 454 -2.17 -10.48 -3.99
N LEU A 455 -1.43 -11.43 -4.58
CA LEU A 455 -0.17 -11.14 -5.28
C LEU A 455 -0.19 -11.47 -6.79
N VAL A 456 -1.23 -12.17 -7.28
CA VAL A 456 -1.45 -12.36 -8.72
C VAL A 456 -2.68 -11.61 -9.19
N HIS A 457 -3.86 -11.88 -8.61
CA HIS A 457 -5.10 -11.24 -9.05
C HIS A 457 -5.13 -9.75 -8.68
N GLU A 458 -4.80 -9.39 -7.45
CA GLU A 458 -4.75 -7.98 -7.03
C GLU A 458 -3.68 -7.19 -7.81
N ALA A 459 -2.48 -7.77 -7.94
CA ALA A 459 -1.38 -7.15 -8.68
C ALA A 459 -1.68 -6.93 -10.17
N ARG A 460 -2.71 -7.59 -10.72
CA ARG A 460 -3.21 -7.35 -12.07
C ARG A 460 -3.90 -5.99 -12.19
N GLY A 461 -4.55 -5.51 -11.13
CA GLY A 461 -5.14 -4.17 -11.05
C GLY A 461 -4.10 -3.09 -11.33
N LEU A 462 -2.91 -3.22 -10.75
CA LEU A 462 -1.78 -2.30 -10.96
C LEU A 462 -1.34 -2.17 -12.43
N ASP A 463 -1.49 -3.25 -13.20
CA ASP A 463 -1.10 -3.31 -14.61
C ASP A 463 -2.19 -2.78 -15.54
N VAL A 464 -3.46 -3.12 -15.24
CA VAL A 464 -4.60 -2.92 -16.15
C VAL A 464 -5.34 -1.61 -15.88
N ASN A 465 -5.44 -1.18 -14.62
CA ASN A 465 -6.22 0.01 -14.24
C ASN A 465 -5.75 1.28 -14.97
N PRO A 466 -4.42 1.57 -15.11
CA PRO A 466 -3.96 2.74 -15.86
C PRO A 466 -4.46 2.76 -17.31
N LEU A 467 -4.49 1.60 -17.98
CA LEU A 467 -4.98 1.48 -19.35
C LEU A 467 -6.50 1.67 -19.43
N THR A 468 -7.23 1.23 -18.41
CA THR A 468 -8.67 1.42 -18.30
C THR A 468 -8.99 2.90 -18.07
N ILE A 469 -8.33 3.55 -17.11
CA ILE A 469 -8.45 4.98 -16.84
C ILE A 469 -8.21 5.81 -18.10
N ASP A 470 -7.14 5.52 -18.84
CA ASP A 470 -6.83 6.23 -20.10
C ASP A 470 -7.92 6.07 -21.17
N LYS A 471 -8.60 4.91 -21.24
CA LYS A 471 -9.77 4.74 -22.14
C LYS A 471 -10.93 5.64 -21.74
N PHE A 472 -11.25 5.74 -20.46
CA PHE A 472 -12.32 6.63 -19.97
C PHE A 472 -11.96 8.11 -20.20
N ARG A 473 -10.69 8.48 -19.94
CA ARG A 473 -10.18 9.82 -20.20
C ARG A 473 -10.29 10.22 -21.67
N LYS A 474 -9.86 9.34 -22.59
CA LYS A 474 -10.02 9.53 -24.04
C LYS A 474 -11.47 9.54 -24.48
N GLY A 475 -12.33 8.85 -23.74
CA GLY A 475 -13.79 8.84 -23.94
C GLY A 475 -14.51 10.09 -23.43
N GLY A 476 -13.80 11.01 -22.78
CA GLY A 476 -14.37 12.25 -22.22
C GLY A 476 -15.23 12.04 -20.97
N ASP A 477 -15.07 10.91 -20.26
CA ASP A 477 -15.83 10.58 -19.06
C ASP A 477 -15.00 10.88 -17.81
N ALA A 478 -14.93 12.17 -17.45
CA ALA A 478 -14.08 12.66 -16.38
C ALA A 478 -14.52 12.13 -15.01
N GLU A 479 -15.82 11.94 -14.80
CA GLU A 479 -16.39 11.44 -13.56
C GLU A 479 -16.01 9.97 -13.32
N SER A 480 -16.00 9.14 -14.36
CA SER A 480 -15.49 7.77 -14.23
C SER A 480 -13.97 7.72 -14.03
N VAL A 481 -13.21 8.66 -14.60
CA VAL A 481 -11.77 8.77 -14.35
C VAL A 481 -11.50 9.05 -12.87
N GLU A 482 -12.22 10.00 -12.27
CA GLU A 482 -12.08 10.32 -10.84
C GLU A 482 -12.33 9.09 -9.94
N VAL A 483 -13.41 8.34 -10.21
CA VAL A 483 -13.69 7.09 -9.48
C VAL A 483 -12.56 6.07 -9.62
N LEU A 484 -12.08 5.85 -10.85
CA LEU A 484 -11.05 4.86 -11.12
C LEU A 484 -9.66 5.27 -10.60
N ASP A 485 -9.35 6.55 -10.56
CA ASP A 485 -8.11 7.07 -9.98
C ASP A 485 -8.08 6.83 -8.46
N ILE A 486 -9.23 6.94 -7.76
CA ILE A 486 -9.36 6.57 -6.34
C ILE A 486 -9.12 5.07 -6.14
N ILE A 487 -9.75 4.22 -6.96
CA ILE A 487 -9.57 2.76 -6.86
C ILE A 487 -8.10 2.42 -7.07
N HIS A 488 -7.49 2.94 -8.14
CA HIS A 488 -6.11 2.63 -8.48
C HIS A 488 -5.08 3.06 -7.41
N SER A 489 -5.33 4.13 -6.64
CA SER A 489 -4.43 4.50 -5.54
C SER A 489 -4.44 3.47 -4.41
N ASP A 490 -5.63 2.97 -4.07
CA ASP A 490 -5.85 2.06 -2.96
C ASP A 490 -5.25 0.66 -3.29
N GLU A 491 -5.33 0.21 -4.55
CA GLU A 491 -4.80 -1.08 -5.05
C GLU A 491 -3.32 -1.33 -4.71
N ILE A 492 -2.48 -0.29 -4.71
CA ILE A 492 -1.07 -0.46 -4.36
C ILE A 492 -0.95 -0.90 -2.89
N THR A 493 -1.79 -0.35 -2.01
CA THR A 493 -1.81 -0.74 -0.59
C THR A 493 -2.32 -2.16 -0.41
N HIS A 494 -3.28 -2.61 -1.21
CA HIS A 494 -3.82 -3.98 -1.13
C HIS A 494 -2.77 -5.04 -1.49
N VAL A 495 -2.05 -4.82 -2.60
CA VAL A 495 -0.94 -5.70 -2.99
C VAL A 495 0.17 -5.67 -1.93
N THR A 496 0.43 -4.49 -1.35
CA THR A 496 1.42 -4.38 -0.28
C THR A 496 1.00 -5.18 0.95
N THR A 497 -0.27 -5.15 1.35
CA THR A 497 -0.82 -5.97 2.43
C THR A 497 -0.58 -7.46 2.17
N GLY A 498 -0.85 -7.94 0.94
CA GLY A 498 -0.52 -9.30 0.54
C GLY A 498 0.96 -9.62 0.66
N HIS A 499 1.82 -8.72 0.19
CA HIS A 499 3.27 -8.91 0.20
C HIS A 499 3.83 -8.95 1.63
N ARG A 500 3.38 -8.01 2.48
CA ARG A 500 3.72 -7.91 3.90
C ARG A 500 3.40 -9.22 4.63
N TRP A 501 2.18 -9.74 4.49
CA TRP A 501 1.77 -10.94 5.22
C TRP A 501 2.42 -12.22 4.70
N LEU A 502 2.65 -12.35 3.39
CA LEU A 502 3.45 -13.48 2.89
C LEU A 502 4.88 -13.42 3.42
N SER A 503 5.50 -12.23 3.41
CA SER A 503 6.87 -12.03 3.89
C SER A 503 6.98 -12.32 5.39
N TRP A 504 6.03 -11.84 6.19
CA TRP A 504 5.98 -12.11 7.63
C TRP A 504 5.85 -13.61 7.91
N ILE A 505 4.94 -14.32 7.24
CA ILE A 505 4.81 -15.78 7.37
C ILE A 505 6.15 -16.44 7.02
N CYS A 506 6.76 -16.06 5.90
CA CYS A 506 8.02 -16.66 5.47
C CYS A 506 9.17 -16.40 6.44
N GLU A 507 9.21 -15.21 7.05
CA GLU A 507 10.19 -14.86 8.10
C GLU A 507 10.02 -15.75 9.34
N GLN A 508 8.79 -15.93 9.83
CA GLN A 508 8.52 -16.81 10.99
C GLN A 508 8.93 -18.27 10.72
N GLU A 509 8.87 -18.68 9.45
CA GLU A 509 9.10 -20.06 9.01
C GLU A 509 10.49 -20.31 8.45
N GLY A 510 11.30 -19.26 8.29
CA GLY A 510 12.65 -19.37 7.76
C GLY A 510 12.66 -19.77 6.28
N THR A 511 11.62 -19.38 5.55
CA THR A 511 11.49 -19.63 4.11
C THR A 511 11.68 -18.34 3.31
N ASP A 512 11.90 -18.49 2.00
CA ASP A 512 12.10 -17.36 1.09
C ASP A 512 10.76 -16.99 0.43
N PRO A 513 10.28 -15.75 0.59
CA PRO A 513 8.94 -15.36 0.13
C PRO A 513 8.77 -15.43 -1.38
N VAL A 514 9.82 -15.16 -2.16
CA VAL A 514 9.80 -15.26 -3.63
C VAL A 514 9.62 -16.72 -4.05
N LYS A 515 10.38 -17.65 -3.46
CA LYS A 515 10.25 -19.09 -3.75
C LYS A 515 8.88 -19.62 -3.35
N VAL A 516 8.38 -19.25 -2.17
CA VAL A 516 7.04 -19.65 -1.70
C VAL A 516 5.98 -19.14 -2.65
N PHE A 517 6.01 -17.85 -3.00
CA PHE A 517 5.11 -17.24 -3.98
C PHE A 517 5.13 -18.01 -5.32
N ARG A 518 6.31 -18.17 -5.93
CA ARG A 518 6.44 -18.80 -7.25
C ARG A 518 5.96 -20.24 -7.23
N SER A 519 6.23 -20.99 -6.16
CA SER A 519 5.80 -22.39 -6.03
C SER A 519 4.28 -22.48 -5.90
N ASN A 520 3.69 -21.62 -5.06
CA ASN A 520 2.23 -21.55 -4.90
C ASN A 520 1.52 -21.12 -6.20
N VAL A 521 2.09 -20.19 -6.97
CA VAL A 521 1.53 -19.81 -8.26
C VAL A 521 1.65 -20.96 -9.27
N GLN A 522 2.79 -21.64 -9.33
CA GLN A 522 2.98 -22.81 -10.20
C GLN A 522 1.97 -23.94 -9.90
N GLU A 523 1.62 -24.14 -8.63
CA GLU A 523 0.70 -25.19 -8.21
C GLU A 523 -0.78 -24.78 -8.31
N HIS A 524 -1.10 -23.56 -7.86
CA HIS A 524 -2.47 -23.14 -7.60
C HIS A 524 -3.00 -22.06 -8.55
N PHE A 525 -2.19 -21.49 -9.45
CA PHE A 525 -2.69 -20.62 -10.53
C PHE A 525 -2.87 -21.40 -11.84
N ARG A 526 -3.79 -20.95 -12.70
CA ARG A 526 -4.05 -21.56 -14.02
C ARG A 526 -3.67 -20.58 -15.11
N GLY A 527 -2.85 -21.04 -16.05
CA GLY A 527 -2.34 -20.19 -17.12
C GLY A 527 -1.07 -19.40 -16.72
N ALA A 528 -0.71 -18.42 -17.52
CA ALA A 528 0.51 -17.64 -17.33
C ALA A 528 0.21 -16.30 -16.64
N VAL A 529 1.12 -15.85 -15.77
CA VAL A 529 1.12 -14.48 -15.27
C VAL A 529 1.62 -13.61 -16.40
N LYS A 530 0.73 -12.83 -17.03
CA LYS A 530 1.03 -12.11 -18.28
C LYS A 530 1.10 -10.60 -18.06
N GLY A 531 2.14 -10.01 -18.65
CA GLY A 531 2.25 -8.57 -18.79
C GLY A 531 1.29 -7.96 -19.84
N PRO A 532 1.46 -6.68 -20.18
CA PRO A 532 2.53 -5.79 -19.70
C PRO A 532 2.43 -5.56 -18.19
N PHE A 533 3.57 -5.58 -17.50
CA PHE A 533 3.64 -5.34 -16.07
C PHE A 533 3.93 -3.87 -15.78
N ASN A 534 3.22 -3.29 -14.83
CA ASN A 534 3.57 -2.02 -14.24
C ASN A 534 4.67 -2.22 -13.20
N VAL A 535 5.93 -2.30 -13.69
CA VAL A 535 7.10 -2.61 -12.87
C VAL A 535 7.26 -1.63 -11.71
N GLU A 536 6.99 -0.35 -11.94
CA GLU A 536 7.08 0.69 -10.92
C GLU A 536 6.02 0.50 -9.82
N ALA A 537 4.75 0.31 -10.19
CA ALA A 537 3.68 0.09 -9.20
C ALA A 537 3.85 -1.22 -8.43
N ARG A 538 4.26 -2.31 -9.10
CA ARG A 538 4.56 -3.58 -8.44
C ARG A 538 5.74 -3.44 -7.47
N ALA A 539 6.80 -2.73 -7.84
CA ALA A 539 7.93 -2.47 -6.96
C ALA A 539 7.54 -1.62 -5.74
N MET A 540 6.69 -0.60 -5.93
CA MET A 540 6.12 0.18 -4.83
C MET A 540 5.33 -0.69 -3.85
N ALA A 541 4.60 -1.69 -4.35
CA ALA A 541 3.90 -2.67 -3.54
C ALA A 541 4.78 -3.76 -2.90
N GLY A 542 6.12 -3.66 -3.06
CA GLY A 542 7.09 -4.63 -2.56
C GLY A 542 7.40 -5.80 -3.51
N MET A 543 6.73 -5.91 -4.65
CA MET A 543 6.95 -6.99 -5.62
C MET A 543 8.06 -6.66 -6.62
N GLY A 544 9.24 -7.22 -6.38
CA GLY A 544 10.34 -7.23 -7.35
C GLY A 544 10.03 -8.03 -8.62
N VAL A 545 10.83 -7.84 -9.66
CA VAL A 545 10.69 -8.53 -10.96
C VAL A 545 10.82 -10.06 -10.82
N ASP A 546 11.62 -10.51 -9.85
CA ASP A 546 11.85 -11.90 -9.48
C ASP A 546 10.57 -12.64 -9.04
N TYR A 547 9.56 -11.92 -8.55
CA TYR A 547 8.26 -12.53 -8.26
C TYR A 547 7.62 -13.07 -9.54
N TYR A 548 7.46 -12.25 -10.58
CA TYR A 548 6.50 -12.53 -11.67
C TYR A 548 7.14 -12.76 -13.05
N GLU A 549 8.42 -12.49 -13.23
CA GLU A 549 9.10 -12.75 -14.49
C GLU A 549 9.13 -14.25 -14.82
N ASP A 550 8.81 -14.57 -16.07
CA ASP A 550 8.70 -15.92 -16.63
C ASP A 550 7.92 -16.91 -15.74
N LEU A 551 6.87 -16.41 -15.07
CA LEU A 551 6.06 -17.22 -14.16
C LEU A 551 4.81 -17.77 -14.83
N THR A 552 4.69 -19.10 -14.82
CA THR A 552 3.53 -19.83 -15.32
C THR A 552 2.95 -20.74 -14.25
N GLY A 553 1.63 -20.71 -14.10
CA GLY A 553 0.87 -21.67 -13.32
C GLY A 553 0.70 -23.02 -14.03
N GLN A 554 -0.23 -23.83 -13.52
CA GLN A 554 -0.59 -25.10 -14.14
C GLN A 554 -1.09 -24.91 -15.58
N PRO A 555 -0.71 -25.80 -16.52
CA PRO A 555 -1.29 -25.84 -17.86
C PRO A 555 -2.81 -25.96 -17.77
N TRP A 556 -3.52 -25.11 -18.51
CA TRP A 556 -4.97 -25.13 -18.54
C TRP A 556 -5.45 -25.29 -19.99
N ALA A 557 -6.13 -26.41 -20.25
CA ALA A 557 -6.75 -26.71 -21.54
C ALA A 557 -8.21 -26.21 -21.65
N GLY A 558 -8.74 -25.56 -20.60
CA GLY A 558 -10.06 -24.95 -20.57
C GLY A 558 -10.04 -23.48 -21.03
N GLU A 559 -11.23 -22.87 -21.10
CA GLU A 559 -11.35 -21.46 -21.45
C GLU A 559 -10.63 -20.57 -20.41
N VAL A 560 -10.03 -19.48 -20.89
CA VAL A 560 -9.29 -18.50 -20.08
C VAL A 560 -10.16 -18.05 -18.90
N LEU A 561 -9.69 -18.27 -17.68
CA LEU A 561 -10.28 -17.65 -16.50
C LEU A 561 -10.10 -16.13 -16.66
N ALA A 562 -11.20 -15.39 -16.65
CA ALA A 562 -11.15 -13.93 -16.64
C ALA A 562 -10.27 -13.49 -15.47
N GLY A 563 -9.24 -12.72 -15.80
CA GLY A 563 -8.06 -12.43 -14.97
C GLY A 563 -6.74 -12.51 -15.76
N GLY A 564 -6.72 -13.19 -16.92
CA GLY A 564 -5.60 -13.24 -17.86
C GLY A 564 -5.47 -12.04 -18.79
#